data_AF-A0A2T1E1Q2-F1
#
_entry.id   AF-A0A2T1E1Q2-F1
#
_cell.length_a   1.000
_cell.length_b   1.000
_cell.length_c   1.000
_cell.angle_alpha   90.00
_cell.angle_beta   90.00
_cell.angle_gamma   90.00
#
_symmetry.space_group_name_H-M   'P 1'
#
loop_
_entity.id
_entity.type
_entity.pdbx_description
1 polymer ?
#
loop_
_entity_poly.entity_id
_entity_poly.type
_entity_poly.pdbx_seq_one_letter_code
_entity_poly.pdbx_strand_id
1 'polypeptide(L)'
;MRAESYAKGSLGELYEITGQISEARQLTDRALGIAQSIQAADLAYKWQWQLGRLTVKSKGDVKSAIAAYQASVQTLQSLRKDLIAVNPDVQFSFRDNAEPVYRELVDLLLTTEENTQPNQANLEQAIKQIDALQLAEIQNFLRCDFSLSLPINRIANNQAALIYPIILENRIAIILQVYGQPLAYYETAVSRKTLETVMQNLQSNLRERGKTPKVIVESQKLYKWLIEPLELELNKNPQIETLVFVLDGNLRNIPMTVLYNHKTEKYLLQDKYAIAISPRLELFAPKPLQQKLKVFIGGIGEPQNIDGKSFETIYKLREELDGIAKKVSASKPLLDTNFTKANIQKYLQTGNF
;
A
#
# COMPACT_ATOMS: atom_id res chain seq x y z
N MET A 1 -10.95 27.95 -25.76
CA MET A 1 -9.87 26.94 -25.76
C MET A 1 -10.03 25.89 -24.66
N ARG A 2 -10.02 26.24 -23.36
CA ARG A 2 -10.16 25.23 -22.28
C ARG A 2 -11.46 24.40 -22.36
N ALA A 3 -12.61 25.06 -22.47
CA ALA A 3 -13.90 24.39 -22.63
C ALA A 3 -13.99 23.55 -23.91
N GLU A 4 -13.26 23.94 -24.97
CA GLU A 4 -13.20 23.19 -26.22
C GLU A 4 -12.39 21.90 -26.08
N SER A 5 -11.21 21.96 -25.44
CA SER A 5 -10.44 20.76 -25.08
C SER A 5 -11.29 19.81 -24.25
N TYR A 6 -11.98 20.34 -23.24
CA TYR A 6 -12.87 19.56 -22.38
C TYR A 6 -13.99 18.88 -23.19
N ALA A 7 -14.73 19.63 -24.00
CA ALA A 7 -15.81 19.09 -24.81
C ALA A 7 -15.34 18.01 -25.78
N LYS A 8 -14.19 18.20 -26.45
CA LYS A 8 -13.62 17.21 -27.37
C LYS A 8 -13.17 15.94 -26.64
N GLY A 9 -12.49 16.09 -25.50
CA GLY A 9 -12.02 14.94 -24.73
C GLY A 9 -13.19 14.12 -24.16
N SER A 10 -14.19 14.79 -23.57
CA SER A 10 -15.41 14.14 -23.10
C SER A 10 -16.20 13.47 -24.22
N LEU A 11 -16.28 14.06 -25.42
CA LEU A 11 -16.90 13.40 -26.57
C LEU A 11 -16.07 12.18 -27.02
N GLY A 12 -14.75 12.28 -26.99
CA GLY A 12 -13.86 11.15 -27.22
C GLY A 12 -14.09 10.02 -26.20
N GLU A 13 -14.39 10.36 -24.94
CA GLU A 13 -14.64 9.38 -23.87
C GLU A 13 -15.97 8.67 -24.08
N LEU A 14 -17.01 9.43 -24.47
CA LEU A 14 -18.27 8.85 -24.89
C LEU A 14 -18.07 7.86 -26.05
N TYR A 15 -17.27 8.23 -27.04
CA TYR A 15 -16.96 7.35 -28.18
C TYR A 15 -16.11 6.15 -27.80
N GLU A 16 -15.21 6.29 -26.81
CA GLU A 16 -14.49 5.16 -26.24
C GLU A 16 -15.45 4.14 -25.61
N ILE A 17 -16.46 4.61 -24.87
CA ILE A 17 -17.47 3.77 -24.21
C ILE A 17 -18.38 3.10 -25.24
N THR A 18 -18.75 3.79 -26.32
CA THR A 18 -19.61 3.25 -27.38
C THR A 18 -18.85 2.42 -28.44
N GLY A 19 -17.53 2.24 -28.29
CA GLY A 19 -16.71 1.40 -29.17
C GLY A 19 -16.23 2.06 -30.47
N GLN A 20 -16.43 3.36 -30.64
CA GLN A 20 -15.99 4.15 -31.80
C GLN A 20 -14.52 4.59 -31.62
N ILE A 21 -13.60 3.61 -31.62
CA ILE A 21 -12.22 3.81 -31.17
C ILE A 21 -11.43 4.80 -32.04
N SER A 22 -11.65 4.81 -33.36
CA SER A 22 -10.94 5.70 -34.29
C SER A 22 -11.33 7.16 -34.06
N GLU A 23 -12.63 7.43 -34.00
CA GLU A 23 -13.20 8.75 -33.74
C GLU A 23 -12.84 9.24 -32.34
N ALA A 24 -12.91 8.34 -31.34
CA ALA A 24 -12.49 8.62 -29.98
C ALA A 24 -11.03 9.08 -29.93
N ARG A 25 -10.13 8.39 -30.64
CA ARG A 25 -8.71 8.75 -30.69
C ARG A 25 -8.49 10.11 -31.34
N GLN A 26 -9.11 10.37 -32.49
CA GLN A 26 -8.99 11.68 -33.17
C GLN A 26 -9.46 12.84 -32.29
N LEU A 27 -10.57 12.66 -31.58
CA LEU A 27 -11.10 13.66 -30.65
C LEU A 27 -10.17 13.88 -29.46
N THR A 28 -9.63 12.79 -28.90
CA THR A 28 -8.71 12.83 -27.76
C THR A 28 -7.38 13.49 -28.13
N ASP A 29 -6.81 13.18 -29.31
CA ASP A 29 -5.59 13.81 -29.81
C ASP A 29 -5.77 15.33 -29.97
N ARG A 30 -6.91 15.76 -30.55
CA ARG A 30 -7.25 17.20 -30.66
C ARG A 30 -7.43 17.84 -29.29
N ALA A 31 -8.10 17.16 -28.37
CA ALA A 31 -8.29 17.65 -27.00
C ALA A 31 -6.96 17.82 -26.27
N LEU A 32 -6.04 16.85 -26.41
CA LEU A 32 -4.69 16.90 -25.85
C LEU A 32 -3.87 18.05 -26.44
N GLY A 33 -3.89 18.23 -27.76
CA GLY A 33 -3.18 19.33 -28.42
C GLY A 33 -3.63 20.70 -27.92
N ILE A 34 -4.94 20.90 -27.74
CA ILE A 34 -5.49 22.14 -27.16
C ILE A 34 -5.08 22.28 -25.69
N ALA A 35 -5.13 21.20 -24.90
CA ALA A 35 -4.75 21.24 -23.48
C ALA A 35 -3.27 21.63 -23.31
N GLN A 36 -2.39 21.07 -24.13
CA GLN A 36 -0.96 21.37 -24.12
C GLN A 36 -0.67 22.81 -24.56
N SER A 37 -1.36 23.31 -25.60
CA SER A 37 -1.12 24.68 -26.10
C SER A 37 -1.51 25.77 -25.11
N ILE A 38 -2.48 25.50 -24.22
CA ILE A 38 -2.88 26.39 -23.13
C ILE A 38 -2.27 26.03 -21.78
N GLN A 39 -1.34 25.06 -21.74
CA GLN A 39 -0.68 24.59 -20.51
C GLN A 39 -1.65 24.09 -19.42
N ALA A 40 -2.80 23.53 -19.83
CA ALA A 40 -3.80 22.96 -18.93
C ALA A 40 -3.41 21.52 -18.53
N ALA A 41 -2.45 21.38 -17.61
CA ALA A 41 -1.95 20.08 -17.15
C ALA A 41 -3.05 19.17 -16.56
N ASP A 42 -4.04 19.76 -15.89
CA ASP A 42 -5.20 19.06 -15.32
C ASP A 42 -6.16 18.46 -16.37
N LEU A 43 -6.08 18.92 -17.62
CA LEU A 43 -6.76 18.31 -18.77
C LEU A 43 -5.82 17.40 -19.55
N ALA A 44 -4.56 17.81 -19.73
CA ALA A 44 -3.58 17.07 -20.52
C ALA A 44 -3.38 15.64 -19.97
N TYR A 45 -3.28 15.46 -18.65
CA TYR A 45 -3.10 14.12 -18.09
C TYR A 45 -4.30 13.21 -18.39
N LYS A 46 -5.53 13.73 -18.37
CA LYS A 46 -6.76 12.97 -18.65
C LYS A 46 -6.76 12.47 -20.08
N TRP A 47 -6.39 13.32 -21.02
CA TRP A 47 -6.35 12.97 -22.44
C TRP A 47 -5.18 12.03 -22.76
N GLN A 48 -4.02 12.18 -22.10
CA GLN A 48 -2.92 11.21 -22.19
C GLN A 48 -3.35 9.83 -21.67
N TRP A 49 -4.06 9.79 -20.54
CA TRP A 49 -4.59 8.54 -19.98
C TRP A 49 -5.60 7.88 -20.93
N GLN A 50 -6.53 8.67 -21.47
CA GLN A 50 -7.50 8.20 -22.44
C GLN A 50 -6.86 7.66 -23.73
N LEU A 51 -5.82 8.33 -24.26
CA LEU A 51 -5.06 7.80 -25.39
C LEU A 51 -4.39 6.46 -25.08
N GLY A 52 -3.91 6.29 -23.86
CA GLY A 52 -3.40 5.01 -23.37
C GLY A 52 -4.46 3.90 -23.48
N ARG A 53 -5.65 4.10 -22.88
CA ARG A 53 -6.76 3.16 -22.95
C ARG A 53 -7.22 2.86 -24.39
N LEU A 54 -7.34 3.88 -25.23
CA LEU A 54 -7.72 3.73 -26.64
C LEU A 54 -6.68 2.94 -27.44
N THR A 55 -5.39 3.12 -27.13
CA THR A 55 -4.30 2.36 -27.77
C THR A 55 -4.39 0.87 -27.41
N VAL A 56 -4.67 0.54 -26.14
CA VAL A 56 -4.91 -0.84 -25.72
C VAL A 56 -6.12 -1.44 -26.46
N LYS A 57 -7.24 -0.72 -26.52
CA LYS A 57 -8.49 -1.19 -27.15
C LYS A 57 -8.39 -1.39 -28.67
N SER A 58 -7.54 -0.62 -29.34
CA SER A 58 -7.32 -0.75 -30.79
C SER A 58 -6.37 -1.89 -31.20
N LYS A 59 -5.96 -2.76 -30.26
CA LYS A 59 -4.83 -3.70 -30.43
C LYS A 59 -3.56 -2.97 -30.91
N GLY A 60 -3.39 -1.73 -30.48
CA GLY A 60 -2.19 -0.94 -30.76
C GLY A 60 -0.98 -1.54 -30.04
N ASP A 61 0.21 -1.04 -30.42
CA ASP A 61 1.45 -1.42 -29.77
C ASP A 61 1.41 -1.09 -28.27
N VAL A 62 1.58 -2.12 -27.42
CA VAL A 62 1.62 -2.00 -25.96
C VAL A 62 2.63 -0.95 -25.51
N LYS A 63 3.76 -0.78 -26.23
CA LYS A 63 4.75 0.26 -25.91
C LYS A 63 4.18 1.66 -26.08
N SER A 64 3.35 1.88 -27.11
CA SER A 64 2.70 3.17 -27.34
C SER A 64 1.66 3.47 -26.25
N ALA A 65 0.92 2.45 -25.80
CA ALA A 65 0.01 2.59 -24.66
C ALA A 65 0.79 2.97 -23.39
N ILE A 66 1.84 2.22 -23.05
CA ILE A 66 2.72 2.49 -21.90
C ILE A 66 3.27 3.92 -21.96
N ALA A 67 3.72 4.39 -23.12
CA ALA A 67 4.23 5.76 -23.29
C ALA A 67 3.16 6.83 -22.98
N ALA A 68 1.91 6.63 -23.44
CA ALA A 68 0.81 7.54 -23.16
C ALA A 68 0.45 7.58 -21.66
N TYR A 69 0.41 6.42 -21.00
CA TYR A 69 0.22 6.34 -19.55
C TYR A 69 1.37 6.98 -18.77
N GLN A 70 2.62 6.74 -19.17
CA GLN A 70 3.79 7.36 -18.55
C GLN A 70 3.74 8.89 -18.67
N ALA A 71 3.34 9.41 -19.83
CA ALA A 71 3.14 10.84 -20.02
C ALA A 71 2.03 11.38 -19.09
N SER A 72 0.92 10.64 -18.93
CA SER A 72 -0.14 10.99 -17.99
C SER A 72 0.36 11.07 -16.55
N VAL A 73 1.10 10.06 -16.09
CA VAL A 73 1.69 10.04 -14.74
C VAL A 73 2.67 11.19 -14.53
N GLN A 74 3.53 11.49 -15.51
CA GLN A 74 4.46 12.62 -15.41
C GLN A 74 3.72 13.95 -15.28
N THR A 75 2.67 14.17 -16.09
CA THR A 75 1.83 15.37 -16.00
C THR A 75 1.12 15.44 -14.65
N LEU A 76 0.58 14.32 -14.14
CA LEU A 76 -0.03 14.23 -12.81
C LEU A 76 0.95 14.61 -11.69
N GLN A 77 2.18 14.10 -11.75
CA GLN A 77 3.23 14.40 -10.76
C GLN A 77 3.63 15.88 -10.78
N SER A 78 3.71 16.50 -11.96
CA SER A 78 3.98 17.94 -12.07
C SER A 78 2.83 18.76 -11.52
N LEU A 79 1.59 18.48 -11.95
CA LEU A 79 0.39 19.18 -11.52
C LEU A 79 0.23 19.18 -10.00
N ARG A 80 0.58 18.07 -9.35
CA ARG A 80 0.50 17.92 -7.90
C ARG A 80 1.40 18.89 -7.14
N LYS A 81 2.63 19.10 -7.61
CA LYS A 81 3.57 20.07 -7.01
C LYS A 81 2.97 21.48 -7.03
N ASP A 82 2.27 21.81 -8.12
CA ASP A 82 1.63 23.12 -8.29
C ASP A 82 0.34 23.25 -7.46
N LEU A 83 -0.46 22.18 -7.34
CA LEU A 83 -1.75 22.20 -6.62
C LEU A 83 -1.64 22.22 -5.09
N ILE A 84 -0.62 21.58 -4.51
CA ILE A 84 -0.38 21.61 -3.05
C ILE A 84 -0.21 23.07 -2.56
N ALA A 85 0.29 23.96 -3.42
CA ALA A 85 0.51 25.37 -3.11
C ALA A 85 -0.76 26.26 -3.18
N VAL A 86 -1.85 25.81 -3.82
CA VAL A 86 -2.91 26.73 -4.28
C VAL A 86 -4.30 26.46 -3.70
N ASN A 87 -4.75 25.19 -3.55
CA ASN A 87 -6.08 24.92 -2.99
C ASN A 87 -6.29 23.47 -2.48
N PRO A 88 -6.65 23.26 -1.20
CA PRO A 88 -6.94 21.94 -0.62
C PRO A 88 -8.15 21.19 -1.21
N ASP A 89 -9.20 21.89 -1.67
CA ASP A 89 -10.47 21.25 -2.06
C ASP A 89 -10.38 20.55 -3.43
N VAL A 90 -9.45 20.99 -4.28
CA VAL A 90 -9.15 20.36 -5.59
C VAL A 90 -8.47 18.99 -5.42
N GLN A 91 -7.85 18.73 -4.26
CA GLN A 91 -7.06 17.52 -3.99
C GLN A 91 -7.92 16.25 -3.87
N PHE A 92 -9.17 16.35 -3.39
CA PHE A 92 -10.02 15.17 -3.21
C PHE A 92 -10.45 14.57 -4.56
N SER A 93 -10.82 15.43 -5.52
CA SER A 93 -11.17 14.99 -6.88
C SER A 93 -9.97 14.40 -7.64
N PHE A 94 -8.74 14.79 -7.28
CA PHE A 94 -7.52 14.24 -7.85
C PHE A 94 -7.28 12.80 -7.41
N ARG A 95 -7.55 12.44 -6.14
CA ARG A 95 -7.37 11.06 -5.65
C ARG A 95 -8.19 10.07 -6.45
N ASP A 96 -9.49 10.32 -6.57
CA ASP A 96 -10.44 9.40 -7.19
C ASP A 96 -10.19 9.26 -8.72
N ASN A 97 -9.52 10.24 -9.35
CA ASN A 97 -9.20 10.22 -10.77
C ASN A 97 -7.74 9.85 -11.11
N ALA A 98 -6.80 9.94 -10.16
CA ALA A 98 -5.38 9.69 -10.42
C ALA A 98 -4.99 8.22 -10.15
N GLU A 99 -5.54 7.60 -9.11
CA GLU A 99 -5.23 6.20 -8.76
C GLU A 99 -5.41 5.22 -9.94
N PRO A 100 -6.52 5.27 -10.72
CA PRO A 100 -6.69 4.39 -11.88
C PRO A 100 -5.56 4.52 -12.89
N VAL A 101 -5.00 5.72 -13.11
CA VAL A 101 -3.92 5.96 -14.07
C VAL A 101 -2.66 5.17 -13.70
N TYR A 102 -2.28 5.19 -12.42
CA TYR A 102 -1.12 4.43 -11.93
C TYR A 102 -1.38 2.93 -11.99
N ARG A 103 -2.54 2.47 -11.52
CA ARG A 103 -2.86 1.03 -11.48
C ARG A 103 -2.97 0.42 -12.87
N GLU A 104 -3.60 1.11 -13.82
CA GLU A 104 -3.69 0.66 -15.21
C GLU A 104 -2.32 0.65 -15.90
N LEU A 105 -1.46 1.65 -15.65
CA LEU A 105 -0.08 1.61 -16.15
C LEU A 105 0.69 0.40 -15.59
N VAL A 106 0.56 0.13 -14.30
CA VAL A 106 1.17 -1.04 -13.66
C VAL A 106 0.62 -2.33 -14.25
N ASP A 107 -0.70 -2.41 -14.45
CA ASP A 107 -1.35 -3.55 -15.09
C ASP A 107 -0.79 -3.80 -16.49
N LEU A 108 -0.58 -2.75 -17.29
CA LEU A 108 0.04 -2.85 -18.61
C LEU A 108 1.51 -3.26 -18.57
N LEU A 109 2.28 -2.75 -17.61
CA LEU A 109 3.69 -3.14 -17.44
C LEU A 109 3.83 -4.63 -17.08
N LEU A 110 2.89 -5.16 -16.31
CA LEU A 110 2.87 -6.54 -15.84
C LEU A 110 2.11 -7.49 -16.77
N THR A 111 1.39 -6.98 -17.77
CA THR A 111 0.71 -7.80 -18.77
C THR A 111 1.68 -8.16 -19.88
N THR A 112 1.76 -9.45 -20.15
CA THR A 112 2.58 -10.02 -21.22
C THR A 112 1.76 -11.00 -22.06
N GLU A 113 2.31 -11.42 -23.19
CA GLU A 113 1.69 -12.48 -24.00
C GLU A 113 1.65 -13.80 -23.22
N GLU A 114 0.70 -14.68 -23.55
CA GLU A 114 0.48 -15.93 -22.84
C GLU A 114 1.79 -16.72 -22.63
N ASN A 115 2.01 -17.18 -21.39
CA ASN A 115 3.18 -17.95 -20.93
C ASN A 115 4.52 -17.21 -20.84
N THR A 116 4.53 -15.87 -20.94
CA THR A 116 5.75 -15.08 -20.72
C THR A 116 5.69 -14.31 -19.40
N GLN A 117 6.85 -14.08 -18.78
CA GLN A 117 6.98 -13.29 -17.55
C GLN A 117 7.32 -11.84 -17.90
N PRO A 118 6.87 -10.84 -17.11
CA PRO A 118 7.29 -9.46 -17.30
C PRO A 118 8.82 -9.35 -17.20
N ASN A 119 9.42 -8.57 -18.09
CA ASN A 119 10.86 -8.35 -18.05
C ASN A 119 11.26 -7.52 -16.81
N GLN A 120 12.53 -7.57 -16.43
CA GLN A 120 13.02 -6.88 -15.22
C GLN A 120 12.78 -5.37 -15.23
N ALA A 121 12.92 -4.71 -16.38
CA ALA A 121 12.67 -3.27 -16.49
C ALA A 121 11.19 -2.93 -16.22
N ASN A 122 10.26 -3.76 -16.70
CA ASN A 122 8.83 -3.61 -16.42
C ASN A 122 8.51 -3.85 -14.94
N LEU A 123 9.13 -4.85 -14.30
CA LEU A 123 8.95 -5.11 -12.86
C LEU A 123 9.45 -3.93 -12.02
N GLU A 124 10.64 -3.40 -12.33
CA GLU A 124 11.19 -2.21 -11.67
C GLU A 124 10.32 -0.97 -11.89
N GLN A 125 9.76 -0.79 -13.09
CA GLN A 125 8.82 0.29 -13.37
C GLN A 125 7.50 0.10 -12.62
N ALA A 126 6.93 -1.10 -12.58
CA ALA A 126 5.69 -1.38 -11.86
C ALA A 126 5.82 -1.02 -10.37
N ILE A 127 6.92 -1.47 -9.75
CA ILE A 127 7.35 -1.09 -8.40
C ILE A 127 7.37 0.44 -8.24
N LYS A 128 8.06 1.15 -9.14
CA LYS A 128 8.20 2.60 -9.10
C LYS A 128 6.86 3.33 -9.23
N GLN A 129 5.96 2.85 -10.08
CA GLN A 129 4.65 3.48 -10.27
C GLN A 129 3.73 3.27 -9.06
N ILE A 130 3.73 2.07 -8.46
CA ILE A 130 2.98 1.84 -7.21
C ILE A 130 3.55 2.71 -6.10
N ASP A 131 4.87 2.75 -5.91
CA ASP A 131 5.52 3.64 -4.94
C ASP A 131 5.11 5.12 -5.13
N ALA A 132 5.09 5.60 -6.38
CA ALA A 132 4.67 6.95 -6.71
C ALA A 132 3.19 7.19 -6.35
N LEU A 133 2.32 6.19 -6.55
CA LEU A 133 0.94 6.24 -6.07
C LEU A 133 0.88 6.31 -4.54
N GLN A 134 1.65 5.50 -3.81
CA GLN A 134 1.65 5.54 -2.34
C GLN A 134 2.14 6.90 -1.81
N LEU A 135 3.19 7.45 -2.43
CA LEU A 135 3.66 8.80 -2.11
C LEU A 135 2.56 9.84 -2.32
N ALA A 136 1.84 9.73 -3.45
CA ALA A 136 0.71 10.59 -3.76
C ALA A 136 -0.45 10.45 -2.75
N GLU A 137 -0.73 9.24 -2.25
CA GLU A 137 -1.74 9.04 -1.18
C GLU A 137 -1.31 9.74 0.12
N ILE A 138 -0.04 9.59 0.52
CA ILE A 138 0.46 10.06 1.80
C ILE A 138 0.61 11.58 1.82
N GLN A 139 1.19 12.17 0.79
CA GLN A 139 1.25 13.63 0.66
C GLN A 139 -0.16 14.24 0.66
N ASN A 140 -1.18 13.53 0.15
CA ASN A 140 -2.56 14.01 0.15
C ASN A 140 -3.17 13.91 1.55
N PHE A 141 -2.92 12.80 2.24
CA PHE A 141 -3.34 12.60 3.63
C PHE A 141 -2.71 13.63 4.58
N LEU A 142 -1.40 13.86 4.45
CA LEU A 142 -0.63 14.79 5.29
C LEU A 142 -0.74 16.25 4.84
N ARG A 143 -1.24 16.51 3.63
CA ARG A 143 -1.35 17.84 3.01
C ARG A 143 -0.01 18.58 2.94
N CYS A 144 1.05 17.86 2.62
CA CYS A 144 2.39 18.43 2.50
C CYS A 144 3.11 17.89 1.27
N ASP A 145 4.00 18.70 0.70
CA ASP A 145 4.93 18.26 -0.33
C ASP A 145 6.26 17.88 0.33
N PHE A 146 6.79 16.75 -0.09
CA PHE A 146 8.13 16.32 0.24
C PHE A 146 8.66 15.46 -0.90
N SER A 147 9.89 15.73 -1.34
CA SER A 147 10.57 14.93 -2.33
C SER A 147 11.20 13.72 -1.63
N LEU A 148 10.61 12.54 -1.79
CA LEU A 148 11.30 11.29 -1.47
C LEU A 148 12.05 10.82 -2.70
N SER A 149 13.36 10.69 -2.55
CA SER A 149 14.09 9.72 -3.36
C SER A 149 13.69 8.36 -2.82
N LEU A 150 12.90 7.62 -3.58
CA LEU A 150 12.64 6.21 -3.32
C LEU A 150 13.65 5.45 -4.18
N PRO A 151 14.90 5.21 -3.72
CA PRO A 151 15.72 4.25 -4.41
C PRO A 151 14.91 2.94 -4.43
N ILE A 152 14.96 2.22 -5.55
CA ILE A 152 14.60 0.80 -5.57
C ILE A 152 15.73 0.11 -4.78
N ASN A 153 15.78 0.35 -3.47
CA ASN A 153 16.88 -0.10 -2.65
C ASN A 153 16.75 -1.62 -2.61
N ARG A 154 17.68 -2.27 -3.29
CA ARG A 154 17.85 -3.70 -3.19
C ARG A 154 18.14 -4.01 -1.73
N ILE A 155 17.43 -5.00 -1.20
CA ILE A 155 17.64 -5.49 0.15
C ILE A 155 19.15 -5.61 0.37
N ALA A 156 19.71 -4.99 1.41
CA ALA A 156 21.11 -5.18 1.76
C ALA A 156 21.31 -6.44 2.63
N ASN A 157 20.22 -6.94 3.22
CA ASN A 157 20.17 -8.12 4.06
C ASN A 157 19.86 -9.38 3.23
N ASN A 158 20.77 -10.33 3.20
CA ASN A 158 20.61 -11.61 2.50
C ASN A 158 19.65 -12.60 3.19
N GLN A 159 19.20 -12.31 4.42
CA GLN A 159 18.23 -13.10 5.17
C GLN A 159 16.78 -12.56 5.04
N ALA A 160 16.56 -11.52 4.24
CA ALA A 160 15.24 -10.93 4.06
C ALA A 160 14.73 -11.11 2.63
N ALA A 161 13.42 -11.33 2.50
CA ALA A 161 12.69 -11.27 1.25
C ALA A 161 11.66 -10.15 1.30
N LEU A 162 11.65 -9.30 0.27
CA LEU A 162 10.67 -8.23 0.13
C LEU A 162 9.52 -8.70 -0.77
N ILE A 163 8.30 -8.59 -0.27
CA ILE A 163 7.07 -9.01 -0.95
C ILE A 163 6.27 -7.76 -1.28
N TYR A 164 6.03 -7.54 -2.57
CA TYR A 164 5.27 -6.42 -3.12
C TYR A 164 3.94 -6.92 -3.69
N PRO A 165 2.90 -7.12 -2.85
CA PRO A 165 1.56 -7.36 -3.36
C PRO A 165 1.02 -6.08 -4.00
N ILE A 166 0.46 -6.21 -5.20
CA ILE A 166 -0.12 -5.12 -5.99
C ILE A 166 -1.55 -5.52 -6.37
N ILE A 167 -2.51 -4.74 -5.91
CA ILE A 167 -3.94 -4.97 -6.13
C ILE A 167 -4.34 -4.38 -7.49
N LEU A 168 -4.62 -5.25 -8.46
CA LEU A 168 -5.10 -4.88 -9.79
C LEU A 168 -6.59 -5.23 -9.92
N GLU A 169 -7.21 -4.90 -11.05
CA GLU A 169 -8.66 -5.01 -11.18
C GLU A 169 -9.15 -6.48 -11.09
N ASN A 170 -8.44 -7.39 -11.76
CA ASN A 170 -8.85 -8.80 -11.91
C ASN A 170 -7.81 -9.80 -11.37
N ARG A 171 -6.73 -9.30 -10.76
CA ARG A 171 -5.68 -10.13 -10.16
C ARG A 171 -4.99 -9.40 -9.03
N ILE A 172 -4.31 -10.17 -8.18
CA ILE A 172 -3.24 -9.66 -7.33
C ILE A 172 -1.91 -10.10 -7.93
N ALA A 173 -1.07 -9.12 -8.25
CA ALA A 173 0.31 -9.35 -8.67
C ALA A 173 1.23 -9.31 -7.45
N ILE A 174 2.30 -10.09 -7.46
CA ILE A 174 3.30 -10.11 -6.41
C ILE A 174 4.67 -10.06 -7.05
N ILE A 175 5.42 -9.02 -6.72
CA ILE A 175 6.84 -8.95 -7.06
C ILE A 175 7.62 -9.37 -5.82
N LEU A 176 8.43 -10.41 -5.96
CA LEU A 176 9.30 -10.92 -4.90
C LEU A 176 10.73 -10.48 -5.18
N GLN A 177 11.36 -9.91 -4.16
CA GLN A 177 12.75 -9.52 -4.21
C GLN A 177 13.54 -10.31 -3.16
N VAL A 178 14.57 -11.01 -3.63
CA VAL A 178 15.52 -11.75 -2.81
C VAL A 178 16.93 -11.22 -3.09
N TYR A 179 17.77 -11.15 -2.07
CA TYR A 179 19.14 -10.65 -2.22
C TYR A 179 19.91 -11.42 -3.29
N GLY A 180 20.58 -10.70 -4.19
CA GLY A 180 21.42 -11.28 -5.25
C GLY A 180 20.65 -11.97 -6.38
N GLN A 181 19.31 -11.91 -6.40
CA GLN A 181 18.48 -12.54 -7.42
C GLN A 181 17.73 -11.50 -8.26
N PRO A 182 17.35 -11.84 -9.52
CA PRO A 182 16.42 -11.03 -10.29
C PRO A 182 15.06 -10.95 -9.57
N LEU A 183 14.28 -9.91 -9.87
CA LEU A 183 12.91 -9.80 -9.38
C LEU A 183 12.09 -10.97 -9.93
N ALA A 184 11.38 -11.68 -9.04
CA ALA A 184 10.45 -12.73 -9.43
C ALA A 184 9.03 -12.18 -9.43
N TYR A 185 8.20 -12.67 -10.36
CA TYR A 185 6.81 -12.26 -10.52
C TYR A 185 5.88 -13.44 -10.33
N TYR A 186 4.82 -13.20 -9.58
CA TYR A 186 3.73 -14.14 -9.36
C TYR A 186 2.42 -13.39 -9.48
N GLU A 187 1.36 -14.11 -9.79
CA GLU A 187 0.02 -13.53 -9.80
C GLU A 187 -1.01 -14.56 -9.36
N THR A 188 -2.15 -14.06 -8.89
CA THR A 188 -3.32 -14.88 -8.64
C THR A 188 -4.56 -14.16 -9.16
N ALA A 189 -5.36 -14.86 -9.97
CA ALA A 189 -6.61 -14.34 -10.49
C ALA A 189 -7.64 -14.19 -9.37
N VAL A 190 -8.01 -12.94 -9.08
CA VAL A 190 -9.02 -12.57 -8.08
C VAL A 190 -9.42 -11.12 -8.36
N SER A 191 -10.72 -10.85 -8.42
CA SER A 191 -11.18 -9.46 -8.61
C SER A 191 -10.83 -8.60 -7.40
N ARG A 192 -10.51 -7.31 -7.63
CA ARG A 192 -10.30 -6.33 -6.56
C ARG A 192 -11.45 -6.34 -5.56
N LYS A 193 -12.68 -6.35 -6.06
CA LYS A 193 -13.90 -6.40 -5.23
C LYS A 193 -13.93 -7.63 -4.31
N THR A 194 -13.59 -8.81 -4.84
CA THR A 194 -13.53 -10.04 -4.03
C THR A 194 -12.44 -9.95 -2.97
N LEU A 195 -11.25 -9.49 -3.35
CA LEU A 195 -10.12 -9.32 -2.43
C LEU A 195 -10.47 -8.34 -1.30
N GLU A 196 -11.03 -7.18 -1.63
CA GLU A 196 -11.46 -6.16 -0.67
C GLU A 196 -12.55 -6.66 0.28
N THR A 197 -13.52 -7.42 -0.24
CA THR A 197 -14.56 -8.03 0.60
C THR A 197 -13.96 -9.00 1.62
N VAL A 198 -13.00 -9.83 1.21
CA VAL A 198 -12.29 -10.75 2.12
C VAL A 198 -11.49 -9.99 3.16
N MET A 199 -10.76 -8.94 2.78
CA MET A 199 -10.00 -8.10 3.71
C MET A 199 -10.91 -7.39 4.73
N GLN A 200 -12.04 -6.82 4.29
CA GLN A 200 -13.02 -6.18 5.16
C GLN A 200 -13.64 -7.17 6.16
N ASN A 201 -14.03 -8.36 5.68
CA ASN A 201 -14.54 -9.42 6.54
C ASN A 201 -13.50 -9.87 7.56
N LEU A 202 -12.26 -10.08 7.13
CA LEU A 202 -11.16 -10.46 8.02
C LEU A 202 -10.93 -9.39 9.10
N GLN A 203 -10.86 -8.12 8.72
CA GLN A 203 -10.68 -7.02 9.66
C GLN A 203 -11.82 -6.93 10.67
N SER A 204 -13.07 -7.07 10.22
CA SER A 204 -14.25 -7.07 11.08
C SER A 204 -14.21 -8.25 12.06
N ASN A 205 -13.92 -9.46 11.56
CA ASN A 205 -13.84 -10.66 12.37
C ASN A 205 -12.72 -10.62 13.41
N LEU A 206 -11.57 -10.02 13.09
CA LEU A 206 -10.44 -9.85 14.03
C LEU A 206 -10.78 -8.95 15.23
N ARG A 207 -11.74 -8.04 15.09
CA ARG A 207 -12.16 -7.12 16.16
C ARG A 207 -13.17 -7.75 17.13
N GLU A 208 -13.74 -8.88 16.77
CA GLU A 208 -14.81 -9.52 17.53
C GLU A 208 -14.35 -10.81 18.22
N ARG A 209 -14.55 -10.87 19.55
CA ARG A 209 -14.26 -12.08 20.32
C ARG A 209 -15.14 -13.24 19.84
N GLY A 210 -14.57 -14.45 19.78
CA GLY A 210 -15.29 -15.66 19.38
C GLY A 210 -15.43 -15.88 17.86
N LYS A 211 -14.97 -14.94 17.02
CA LYS A 211 -14.98 -15.09 15.55
C LYS A 211 -13.76 -15.80 14.96
N THR A 212 -12.92 -16.43 15.76
CA THR A 212 -11.71 -17.15 15.31
C THR A 212 -11.95 -18.11 14.13
N PRO A 213 -13.03 -18.93 14.08
CA PRO A 213 -13.29 -19.77 12.91
C PRO A 213 -13.48 -18.98 11.61
N LYS A 214 -14.15 -17.81 11.67
CA LYS A 214 -14.33 -16.92 10.51
C LYS A 214 -13.04 -16.22 10.12
N VAL A 215 -12.20 -15.87 11.09
CA VAL A 215 -10.83 -15.35 10.84
C VAL A 215 -10.02 -16.37 10.06
N ILE A 216 -10.05 -17.66 10.46
CA ILE A 216 -9.33 -18.74 9.75
C ILE A 216 -9.81 -18.84 8.30
N VAL A 217 -11.12 -18.84 8.05
CA VAL A 217 -11.66 -18.93 6.68
C VAL A 217 -11.19 -17.78 5.78
N GLU A 218 -11.26 -16.53 6.25
CA GLU A 218 -10.86 -15.38 5.41
C GLU A 218 -9.32 -15.27 5.29
N SER A 219 -8.59 -15.58 6.36
CA SER A 219 -7.12 -15.56 6.35
C SER A 219 -6.50 -16.63 5.44
N GLN A 220 -7.15 -17.80 5.31
CA GLN A 220 -6.74 -18.84 4.37
C GLN A 220 -6.83 -18.38 2.91
N LYS A 221 -7.88 -17.63 2.55
CA LYS A 221 -8.01 -17.06 1.20
C LYS A 221 -6.87 -16.10 0.90
N LEU A 222 -6.57 -15.20 1.83
CA LEU A 222 -5.44 -14.27 1.68
C LEU A 222 -4.09 -15.01 1.66
N TYR A 223 -3.88 -16.03 2.49
CA TYR A 223 -2.66 -16.86 2.45
C TYR A 223 -2.47 -17.49 1.06
N LYS A 224 -3.54 -18.09 0.52
CA LYS A 224 -3.55 -18.70 -0.81
C LYS A 224 -3.19 -17.71 -1.92
N TRP A 225 -3.64 -16.46 -1.81
CA TRP A 225 -3.38 -15.45 -2.83
C TRP A 225 -2.02 -14.76 -2.69
N LEU A 226 -1.49 -14.66 -1.47
CA LEU A 226 -0.30 -13.84 -1.17
C LEU A 226 0.97 -14.65 -0.91
N ILE A 227 0.86 -15.80 -0.24
CA ILE A 227 2.02 -16.53 0.29
C ILE A 227 2.22 -17.84 -0.46
N GLU A 228 1.13 -18.56 -0.74
CA GLU A 228 1.20 -19.85 -1.44
C GLU A 228 1.96 -19.79 -2.78
N PRO A 229 1.79 -18.77 -3.65
CA PRO A 229 2.55 -18.66 -4.89
C PRO A 229 4.07 -18.53 -4.68
N LEU A 230 4.48 -18.05 -3.50
CA LEU A 230 5.88 -17.78 -3.15
C LEU A 230 6.55 -18.97 -2.47
N GLU A 231 5.80 -19.96 -1.98
CA GLU A 231 6.33 -21.07 -1.15
C GLU A 231 7.51 -21.78 -1.82
N LEU A 232 7.43 -22.02 -3.13
CA LEU A 232 8.49 -22.70 -3.88
C LEU A 232 9.79 -21.89 -3.89
N GLU A 233 9.72 -20.58 -4.04
CA GLU A 233 10.90 -19.71 -4.08
C GLU A 233 11.46 -19.46 -2.68
N LEU A 234 10.58 -19.30 -1.69
CA LEU A 234 10.99 -19.19 -0.29
C LEU A 234 11.68 -20.47 0.21
N ASN A 235 11.23 -21.66 -0.23
CA ASN A 235 11.85 -22.93 0.12
C ASN A 235 13.22 -23.15 -0.56
N LYS A 236 13.41 -22.65 -1.77
CA LYS A 236 14.72 -22.64 -2.45
C LYS A 236 15.75 -21.73 -1.78
N ASN A 237 15.28 -20.79 -0.95
CA ASN A 237 16.09 -19.79 -0.28
C ASN A 237 15.99 -19.97 1.25
N PRO A 238 16.52 -21.08 1.81
CA PRO A 238 16.36 -21.42 3.22
C PRO A 238 16.98 -20.39 4.19
N GLN A 239 17.93 -19.57 3.70
CA GLN A 239 18.56 -18.47 4.44
C GLN A 239 17.60 -17.31 4.74
N ILE A 240 16.44 -17.24 4.09
CA ILE A 240 15.44 -16.21 4.40
C ILE A 240 14.85 -16.51 5.77
N GLU A 241 15.02 -15.56 6.67
CA GLU A 241 14.49 -15.56 8.04
C GLU A 241 13.46 -14.45 8.25
N THR A 242 13.38 -13.46 7.35
CA THR A 242 12.44 -12.34 7.46
C THR A 242 11.65 -12.12 6.18
N LEU A 243 10.33 -12.07 6.28
CA LEU A 243 9.44 -11.59 5.22
C LEU A 243 9.09 -10.13 5.49
N VAL A 244 9.49 -9.25 4.57
CA VAL A 244 9.24 -7.82 4.63
C VAL A 244 8.14 -7.49 3.63
N PHE A 245 6.97 -7.10 4.11
CA PHE A 245 5.85 -6.75 3.26
C PHE A 245 5.83 -5.25 2.95
N VAL A 246 5.68 -4.92 1.67
CA VAL A 246 5.40 -3.56 1.21
C VAL A 246 3.95 -3.53 0.73
N LEU A 247 3.03 -3.27 1.66
CA LEU A 247 1.61 -3.51 1.48
C LEU A 247 0.93 -2.40 0.65
N ASP A 248 0.17 -2.81 -0.37
CA ASP A 248 -0.65 -1.94 -1.21
C ASP A 248 -2.08 -1.77 -0.67
N GLY A 249 -2.61 -0.55 -0.76
CA GLY A 249 -3.99 -0.20 -0.44
C GLY A 249 -4.48 -0.77 0.90
N ASN A 250 -5.63 -1.46 0.85
CA ASN A 250 -6.29 -2.02 2.02
C ASN A 250 -5.53 -3.17 2.70
N LEU A 251 -4.51 -3.76 2.06
CA LEU A 251 -3.66 -4.77 2.71
C LEU A 251 -2.90 -4.19 3.90
N ARG A 252 -2.62 -2.88 3.92
CA ARG A 252 -1.98 -2.17 5.05
C ARG A 252 -2.78 -2.29 6.35
N ASN A 253 -4.07 -2.57 6.24
CA ASN A 253 -4.98 -2.72 7.38
C ASN A 253 -5.12 -4.18 7.87
N ILE A 254 -4.38 -5.11 7.26
CA ILE A 254 -4.40 -6.53 7.60
C ILE A 254 -3.07 -6.91 8.26
N PRO A 255 -3.06 -7.45 9.48
CA PRO A 255 -1.84 -8.02 10.05
C PRO A 255 -1.41 -9.25 9.26
N MET A 256 -0.31 -9.20 8.51
CA MET A 256 0.17 -10.35 7.73
C MET A 256 0.47 -11.59 8.59
N THR A 257 0.72 -11.40 9.88
CA THR A 257 0.88 -12.45 10.87
C THR A 257 -0.32 -13.37 11.02
N VAL A 258 -1.54 -12.91 10.68
CA VAL A 258 -2.78 -13.69 10.81
C VAL A 258 -3.09 -14.54 9.58
N LEU A 259 -2.30 -14.47 8.52
CA LEU A 259 -2.48 -15.33 7.35
C LEU A 259 -2.32 -16.79 7.76
N TYR A 260 -3.30 -17.65 7.45
CA TYR A 260 -3.34 -19.02 7.94
C TYR A 260 -3.05 -20.01 6.82
N ASN A 261 -2.00 -20.81 7.01
CA ASN A 261 -1.67 -21.90 6.12
C ASN A 261 -2.51 -23.12 6.47
N HIS A 262 -3.44 -23.52 5.58
CA HIS A 262 -4.27 -24.70 5.79
C HIS A 262 -3.45 -26.01 5.75
N LYS A 263 -2.35 -26.06 5.00
CA LYS A 263 -1.52 -27.28 4.87
C LYS A 263 -0.80 -27.61 6.17
N THR A 264 -0.37 -26.60 6.91
CA THR A 264 0.40 -26.77 8.16
C THR A 264 -0.42 -26.49 9.41
N GLU A 265 -1.66 -26.03 9.26
CA GLU A 265 -2.55 -25.58 10.36
C GLU A 265 -1.91 -24.52 11.27
N LYS A 266 -1.19 -23.58 10.66
CA LYS A 266 -0.45 -22.53 11.38
C LYS A 266 -0.70 -21.16 10.77
N TYR A 267 -0.75 -20.16 11.64
CA TYR A 267 -0.61 -18.76 11.25
C TYR A 267 0.81 -18.48 10.76
N LEU A 268 0.97 -17.50 9.87
CA LEU A 268 2.28 -17.10 9.34
C LEU A 268 3.24 -16.67 10.46
N LEU A 269 2.73 -16.13 11.58
CA LEU A 269 3.55 -15.79 12.75
C LEU A 269 4.17 -17.02 13.44
N GLN A 270 3.57 -18.20 13.28
CA GLN A 270 4.03 -19.46 13.86
C GLN A 270 4.97 -20.21 12.91
N ASP A 271 5.22 -19.66 11.72
CA ASP A 271 6.22 -20.16 10.80
C ASP A 271 7.63 -19.65 11.19
N LYS A 272 8.67 -20.08 10.48
CA LYS A 272 10.07 -19.73 10.78
C LYS A 272 10.41 -18.25 10.55
N TYR A 273 9.54 -17.49 9.89
CA TYR A 273 9.85 -16.14 9.44
C TYR A 273 9.49 -15.07 10.48
N ALA A 274 10.42 -14.15 10.74
CA ALA A 274 10.08 -12.84 11.27
C ALA A 274 9.26 -12.07 10.23
N ILE A 275 8.23 -11.34 10.67
CA ILE A 275 7.37 -10.55 9.78
C ILE A 275 7.63 -9.07 10.03
N ALA A 276 8.00 -8.36 8.98
CA ALA A 276 8.19 -6.92 9.00
C ALA A 276 7.30 -6.25 7.96
N ILE A 277 6.93 -5.00 8.22
CA ILE A 277 6.20 -4.16 7.27
C ILE A 277 7.11 -2.97 6.96
N SER A 278 7.39 -2.75 5.68
CA SER A 278 8.14 -1.59 5.22
C SER A 278 7.17 -0.61 4.55
N PRO A 279 7.01 0.62 5.06
CA PRO A 279 6.22 1.64 4.38
C PRO A 279 6.94 2.18 3.13
N ARG A 280 8.17 1.73 2.83
CA ARG A 280 9.05 2.14 1.73
C ARG A 280 9.44 3.61 1.65
N LEU A 281 8.81 4.47 2.44
CA LEU A 281 9.24 5.84 2.61
C LEU A 281 10.46 5.86 3.52
N GLU A 282 11.57 6.42 3.03
CA GLU A 282 12.75 6.73 3.87
C GLU A 282 12.45 7.72 5.01
N LEU A 283 11.21 8.23 5.11
CA LEU A 283 10.69 9.02 6.23
C LEU A 283 11.03 8.42 7.60
N PHE A 284 11.17 7.10 7.68
CA PHE A 284 11.51 6.40 8.91
C PHE A 284 12.60 5.36 8.61
N ALA A 285 13.87 5.77 8.56
CA ALA A 285 14.98 4.84 8.72
C ALA A 285 15.26 4.70 10.23
N PRO A 286 14.57 3.80 10.97
CA PRO A 286 14.80 3.65 12.39
C PRO A 286 16.26 3.23 12.59
N LYS A 287 16.98 3.95 13.45
CA LYS A 287 18.30 3.53 13.88
C LYS A 287 18.14 2.24 14.70
N PRO A 288 18.95 1.20 14.45
CA PRO A 288 18.93 -0.01 15.27
C PRO A 288 19.07 0.35 16.74
N LEU A 289 18.21 -0.20 17.58
CA LEU A 289 18.25 0.04 19.00
C LEU A 289 19.46 -0.70 19.60
N GLN A 290 20.56 -0.01 19.82
CA GLN A 290 21.80 -0.61 20.34
C GLN A 290 21.80 -0.83 21.86
N GLN A 291 20.76 -0.36 22.56
CA GLN A 291 20.74 -0.26 24.01
C GLN A 291 19.66 -1.18 24.62
N LYS A 292 19.92 -1.71 25.82
CA LYS A 292 18.90 -2.44 26.57
C LYS A 292 17.71 -1.52 26.84
N LEU A 293 16.53 -1.97 26.44
CA LEU A 293 15.28 -1.24 26.65
C LEU A 293 15.02 -1.05 28.14
N LYS A 294 14.70 0.20 28.46
CA LYS A 294 14.31 0.71 29.76
C LYS A 294 12.89 1.22 29.59
N VAL A 295 11.92 0.56 30.21
CA VAL A 295 10.51 0.69 29.86
C VAL A 295 9.74 1.32 31.01
N PHE A 296 9.10 2.46 30.75
CA PHE A 296 8.08 2.98 31.64
C PHE A 296 6.82 2.11 31.50
N ILE A 297 6.27 1.65 32.62
CA ILE A 297 5.02 0.88 32.67
C ILE A 297 3.99 1.53 33.59
N GLY A 298 2.71 1.39 33.25
CA GLY A 298 1.61 1.92 34.03
C GLY A 298 0.28 1.86 33.27
N GLY A 299 -0.81 2.10 33.97
CA GLY A 299 -2.15 2.15 33.39
C GLY A 299 -3.25 2.32 34.43
N ILE A 300 -4.49 2.40 33.95
CA ILE A 300 -5.68 2.49 34.79
C ILE A 300 -6.47 1.18 34.63
N GLY A 301 -6.60 0.42 35.72
CA GLY A 301 -7.36 -0.83 35.74
C GLY A 301 -8.81 -0.62 36.21
N GLU A 302 -9.03 0.46 36.96
CA GLU A 302 -10.35 0.87 37.45
C GLU A 302 -11.25 1.41 36.32
N PRO A 303 -12.57 1.20 36.40
CA PRO A 303 -13.50 1.71 35.40
C PRO A 303 -13.47 3.24 35.34
N GLN A 304 -13.60 3.80 34.13
CA GLN A 304 -13.53 5.25 33.89
C GLN A 304 -14.72 5.73 33.08
N ASN A 305 -15.16 6.95 33.34
CA ASN A 305 -16.07 7.69 32.45
C ASN A 305 -15.32 8.89 31.89
N ILE A 306 -15.05 8.89 30.59
CA ILE A 306 -14.30 9.95 29.90
C ILE A 306 -15.16 10.43 28.73
N ASP A 307 -15.47 11.73 28.70
CA ASP A 307 -16.25 12.38 27.64
C ASP A 307 -17.57 11.66 27.28
N GLY A 308 -18.28 11.17 28.31
CA GLY A 308 -19.54 10.45 28.15
C GLY A 308 -19.40 8.98 27.70
N LYS A 309 -18.17 8.47 27.55
CA LYS A 309 -17.88 7.06 27.26
C LYS A 309 -17.45 6.32 28.53
N SER A 310 -18.13 5.22 28.82
CA SER A 310 -17.77 4.31 29.90
C SER A 310 -16.72 3.30 29.42
N PHE A 311 -15.67 3.13 30.22
CA PHE A 311 -14.61 2.14 30.06
C PHE A 311 -14.69 1.17 31.24
N GLU A 312 -14.84 -0.11 30.92
CA GLU A 312 -14.92 -1.19 31.91
C GLU A 312 -13.57 -1.47 32.58
N THR A 313 -13.63 -2.18 33.71
CA THR A 313 -12.46 -2.66 34.45
C THR A 313 -11.55 -3.50 33.56
N ILE A 314 -10.23 -3.22 33.61
CA ILE A 314 -9.20 -4.03 32.96
C ILE A 314 -8.60 -4.99 34.00
N TYR A 315 -9.26 -6.13 34.20
CA TYR A 315 -8.93 -7.09 35.27
C TYR A 315 -7.47 -7.58 35.28
N LYS A 316 -6.87 -7.70 34.10
CA LYS A 316 -5.52 -8.27 33.95
C LYS A 316 -4.39 -7.24 33.93
N LEU A 317 -4.68 -5.95 34.12
CA LEU A 317 -3.67 -4.90 33.98
C LEU A 317 -2.43 -5.18 34.84
N ARG A 318 -2.62 -5.46 36.13
CA ARG A 318 -1.49 -5.68 37.04
C ARG A 318 -0.68 -6.93 36.69
N GLU A 319 -1.37 -8.02 36.36
CA GLU A 319 -0.74 -9.27 35.93
C GLU A 319 0.11 -9.07 34.65
N GLU A 320 -0.42 -8.33 33.68
CA GLU A 320 0.28 -8.02 32.43
C GLU A 320 1.51 -7.13 32.67
N LEU A 321 1.38 -6.08 33.49
CA LEU A 321 2.49 -5.19 33.83
C LEU A 321 3.61 -5.93 34.60
N ASP A 322 3.25 -6.81 35.54
CA ASP A 322 4.21 -7.67 36.24
C ASP A 322 4.88 -8.66 35.29
N GLY A 323 4.13 -9.18 34.32
CA GLY A 323 4.66 -10.03 33.25
C GLY A 323 5.72 -9.31 32.40
N ILE A 324 5.47 -8.06 32.04
CA ILE A 324 6.41 -7.20 31.30
C ILE A 324 7.68 -6.95 32.13
N ALA A 325 7.53 -6.58 33.40
CA ALA A 325 8.66 -6.29 34.31
C ALA A 325 9.60 -7.50 34.53
N LYS A 326 9.14 -8.73 34.28
CA LYS A 326 9.97 -9.94 34.30
C LYS A 326 10.83 -10.14 33.05
N LYS A 327 10.51 -9.45 31.95
CA LYS A 327 11.16 -9.63 30.63
C LYS A 327 12.07 -8.47 30.24
N VAL A 328 11.78 -7.27 30.74
CA VAL A 328 12.55 -6.04 30.43
C VAL A 328 12.81 -5.25 31.70
N SER A 329 13.85 -4.39 31.69
CA SER A 329 14.05 -3.43 32.77
C SER A 329 12.90 -2.43 32.74
N ALA A 330 12.00 -2.53 33.70
CA ALA A 330 10.82 -1.70 33.76
C ALA A 330 10.79 -0.85 35.04
N SER A 331 10.24 0.36 34.93
CA SER A 331 9.99 1.20 36.10
C SER A 331 8.99 0.55 37.04
N LYS A 332 8.91 1.04 38.28
CA LYS A 332 7.75 0.74 39.13
C LYS A 332 6.47 1.23 38.41
N PRO A 333 5.40 0.41 38.34
CA PRO A 333 4.21 0.80 37.60
C PRO A 333 3.48 1.97 38.27
N LEU A 334 3.09 2.96 37.46
CA LEU A 334 2.10 3.97 37.87
C LEU A 334 0.70 3.41 37.60
N LEU A 335 -0.12 3.30 38.63
CA LEU A 335 -1.44 2.67 38.54
C LEU A 335 -2.55 3.61 38.96
N ASP A 336 -3.69 3.49 38.27
CA ASP A 336 -4.98 4.03 38.69
C ASP A 336 -4.88 5.54 39.01
N THR A 337 -5.21 5.96 40.23
CA THR A 337 -5.12 7.36 40.68
C THR A 337 -3.73 7.98 40.59
N ASN A 338 -2.67 7.16 40.53
CA ASN A 338 -1.29 7.63 40.34
C ASN A 338 -0.89 7.73 38.87
N PHE A 339 -1.66 7.16 37.94
CA PHE A 339 -1.41 7.23 36.50
C PHE A 339 -1.91 8.57 35.92
N THR A 340 -1.30 9.67 36.37
CA THR A 340 -1.66 11.03 35.97
C THR A 340 -0.63 11.62 35.00
N LYS A 341 -1.04 12.59 34.18
CA LYS A 341 -0.15 13.33 33.27
C LYS A 341 1.08 13.89 34.02
N ALA A 342 0.88 14.46 35.20
CA ALA A 342 1.96 15.04 36.00
C ALA A 342 2.97 13.98 36.46
N ASN A 343 2.49 12.82 36.93
CA ASN A 343 3.37 11.74 37.38
C ASN A 343 4.11 11.08 36.20
N ILE A 344 3.45 10.92 35.05
CA ILE A 344 4.09 10.43 33.82
C ILE A 344 5.20 11.39 33.39
N GLN A 345 4.92 12.69 33.33
CA GLN A 345 5.93 13.71 32.97
C GLN A 345 7.13 13.68 33.93
N LYS A 346 6.89 13.57 35.23
CA LYS A 346 7.95 13.46 36.24
C LYS A 346 8.82 12.21 36.04
N TYR A 347 8.21 11.06 35.74
CA TYR A 347 8.95 9.83 35.46
C TYR A 347 9.78 9.94 34.16
N LEU A 348 9.21 10.49 33.10
CA LEU A 348 9.92 10.68 31.82
C LEU A 348 11.10 11.65 31.95
N GLN A 349 10.97 12.72 32.76
CA GLN A 349 12.05 13.68 32.99
C GLN A 349 13.22 13.14 33.81
N THR A 350 12.94 12.24 34.75
CA THR A 350 13.98 11.68 35.63
C THR A 350 14.81 10.58 34.97
N GLY A 351 14.34 10.01 33.85
CA GLY A 351 15.02 8.92 33.15
C GLY A 351 15.20 7.65 34.00
N ASN A 352 14.50 7.57 35.14
CA ASN A 352 14.59 6.49 36.11
C ASN A 352 13.68 5.33 35.64
N PHE A 353 14.16 4.62 34.63
CA PHE A 353 13.64 3.32 34.20
C PHE A 353 14.69 2.22 34.37
#